data_AF-A0A364Y7E0-F1
#
_entry.id   AF-A0A364Y7E0-F1
#
_cell.length_a   1.000
_cell.length_b   1.000
_cell.length_c   1.000
_cell.angle_alpha   90.00
_cell.angle_beta   90.00
_cell.angle_gamma   90.00
#
_symmetry.space_group_name_H-M   'P 1'
#
loop_
_entity.id
_entity.type
_entity.pdbx_description
1 polymer ?
#
loop_
_entity_poly.entity_id
_entity_poly.type
_entity_poly.pdbx_seq_one_letter_code
_entity_poly.pdbx_strand_id
1 'polypeptide(L)'
;MYEVTENQKFELQFYPEVQRELIIISNHLKQMMGDHKAEIVISFLKGIRAEWFKENDDVIKLITSRFLRTEHIEELFKGCKTNRIFINDFERCILTSLV
;
A
#
# COMPACT_ATOMS: atom_id res chain seq x y z
N MET A 1 -0.94 -14.29 8.43
CA MET A 1 0.41 -14.42 7.83
C MET A 1 0.29 -14.97 6.42
N TYR A 2 0.63 -14.17 5.42
CA TYR A 2 0.72 -14.60 4.03
C TYR A 2 2.08 -15.26 3.75
N GLU A 3 2.06 -16.42 3.11
CA GLU A 3 3.27 -17.10 2.62
C GLU A 3 3.42 -16.85 1.13
N VAL A 4 4.50 -16.17 0.74
CA VAL A 4 4.82 -15.86 -0.65
C VAL A 4 6.09 -16.62 -1.04
N THR A 5 6.00 -17.46 -2.07
CA THR A 5 7.18 -18.21 -2.56
C THR A 5 8.06 -17.31 -3.41
N GLU A 6 9.36 -17.63 -3.57
CA GLU A 6 10.36 -16.76 -4.22
C GLU A 6 10.06 -16.40 -5.69
N ASN A 7 9.30 -17.22 -6.41
CA ASN A 7 8.97 -17.02 -7.83
C ASN A 7 7.50 -16.66 -8.08
N GLN A 8 6.72 -16.47 -7.02
CA GLN A 8 5.32 -16.14 -7.14
C GLN A 8 5.15 -14.70 -7.67
N LYS A 9 4.26 -14.54 -8.65
CA LYS A 9 3.79 -13.22 -9.08
C LYS A 9 2.63 -12.76 -8.20
N PHE A 10 2.50 -11.45 -8.03
CA PHE A 10 1.34 -10.92 -7.34
C PHE A 10 0.13 -10.92 -8.29
N GLU A 11 -0.98 -11.50 -7.82
CA GLU A 11 -2.27 -11.41 -8.50
C GLU A 11 -3.34 -11.04 -7.46
N LEU A 12 -3.94 -9.85 -7.61
CA LEU A 12 -4.88 -9.27 -6.64
C LEU A 12 -6.06 -10.19 -6.30
N GLN A 13 -6.51 -11.00 -7.27
CA GLN A 13 -7.62 -11.93 -7.10
C GLN A 13 -7.42 -12.97 -5.98
N PHE A 14 -6.17 -13.28 -5.61
CA PHE A 14 -5.86 -14.19 -4.50
C PHE A 14 -5.88 -13.50 -3.13
N TYR A 15 -6.04 -12.18 -3.08
CA TYR A 15 -5.95 -11.38 -1.86
C TYR A 15 -7.19 -10.48 -1.70
N PRO A 16 -8.39 -11.04 -1.45
CA PRO A 16 -9.63 -10.27 -1.38
C PRO A 16 -9.66 -9.25 -0.23
N GLU A 17 -8.96 -9.53 0.88
CA GLU A 17 -8.82 -8.57 1.98
C GLU A 17 -7.96 -7.37 1.58
N VAL A 18 -6.84 -7.61 0.90
CA VAL A 18 -5.99 -6.55 0.33
C VAL A 18 -6.78 -5.70 -0.67
N GLN A 19 -7.60 -6.33 -1.51
CA GLN A 19 -8.47 -5.59 -2.43
C GLN A 19 -9.46 -4.68 -1.69
N ARG A 20 -10.08 -5.15 -0.60
CA ARG A 20 -10.98 -4.33 0.22
C ARG A 20 -10.25 -3.15 0.85
N GLU A 21 -9.08 -3.38 1.43
CA GLU A 21 -8.26 -2.31 2.01
C GLU A 21 -7.89 -1.26 0.95
N LEU A 22 -7.46 -1.67 -0.25
CA LEU A 22 -7.14 -0.76 -1.34
C LEU A 22 -8.33 0.09 -1.80
N ILE A 23 -9.54 -0.47 -1.87
CA ILE A 23 -10.76 0.29 -2.20
C ILE A 23 -11.03 1.36 -1.15
N ILE A 24 -10.91 1.01 0.14
CA ILE A 24 -11.13 1.96 1.23
C ILE A 24 -10.10 3.09 1.15
N ILE A 25 -8.82 2.77 0.98
CA ILE A 25 -7.75 3.77 0.86
C ILE A 25 -8.01 4.67 -0.36
N SER A 26 -8.28 4.09 -1.52
CA SER A 26 -8.57 4.81 -2.78
C SER A 26 -9.72 5.80 -2.61
N ASN A 27 -10.81 5.40 -1.96
CA ASN A 27 -11.96 6.27 -1.71
C ASN A 27 -11.61 7.50 -0.86
N HIS A 28 -10.72 7.36 0.12
CA HIS A 28 -10.26 8.50 0.92
C HIS A 28 -9.29 9.38 0.13
N LEU A 29 -8.31 8.78 -0.57
CA LEU A 29 -7.32 9.54 -1.35
C LEU A 29 -7.93 10.32 -2.52
N LYS A 30 -9.02 9.84 -3.12
CA LYS A 30 -9.74 10.54 -4.18
C LYS A 30 -10.30 11.89 -3.74
N GLN A 31 -10.57 12.05 -2.45
CA GLN A 31 -11.10 13.31 -1.88
C GLN A 31 -9.99 14.28 -1.49
N MET A 32 -8.72 13.87 -1.58
CA MET A 32 -7.57 14.65 -1.12
C MET A 32 -6.87 15.31 -2.29
N MET A 33 -6.44 16.55 -2.11
CA MET A 33 -5.61 17.27 -3.07
C MET A 33 -4.14 16.85 -2.91
N GLY A 34 -3.37 16.94 -3.98
CA GLY A 34 -1.92 16.74 -3.96
C GLY A 34 -1.45 15.59 -4.85
N ASP A 35 -0.20 15.69 -5.29
CA ASP A 35 0.48 14.72 -6.15
C ASP A 35 1.15 13.62 -5.31
N HIS A 36 1.55 12.52 -5.94
CA HIS A 36 2.33 11.43 -5.33
C HIS A 36 1.68 10.73 -4.11
N LYS A 37 0.35 10.83 -3.97
CA LYS A 37 -0.41 10.25 -2.84
C LYS A 37 -0.19 8.74 -2.70
N ALA A 38 -0.14 8.02 -3.82
CA ALA A 38 0.00 6.58 -3.84
C ALA A 38 1.40 6.13 -3.38
N GLU A 39 2.44 6.87 -3.78
CA GLU A 39 3.84 6.64 -3.42
C GLU A 39 4.09 6.87 -1.93
N ILE A 40 3.45 7.88 -1.34
CA ILE A 40 3.47 8.14 0.10
C ILE A 40 2.84 6.95 0.85
N VAL A 41 1.68 6.48 0.39
CA VAL A 41 0.99 5.32 0.99
C VAL A 41 1.84 4.05 0.89
N ILE A 42 2.44 3.76 -0.27
CA ILE A 42 3.34 2.60 -0.43
C ILE A 42 4.53 2.69 0.54
N SER A 43 5.13 3.86 0.67
CA SER A 43 6.26 4.07 1.59
C SER A 43 5.85 3.81 3.05
N PHE A 44 4.67 4.27 3.46
CA PHE A 44 4.08 3.98 4.77
C PHE A 44 3.89 2.48 4.99
N LEU A 45 3.24 1.79 4.05
CA LEU A 45 2.92 0.36 4.16
C LEU A 45 4.16 -0.53 4.23
N LYS A 46 5.25 -0.11 3.58
CA LYS A 46 6.56 -0.78 3.66
C LYS A 46 7.31 -0.50 4.97
N GLY A 47 6.80 0.40 5.81
CA GLY A 47 7.48 0.86 7.02
C GLY A 47 8.68 1.78 6.74
N ILE A 48 8.78 2.34 5.53
CA ILE A 48 9.85 3.27 5.14
C ILE A 48 9.45 4.67 5.61
N ARG A 49 10.05 5.12 6.72
CA ARG A 49 9.82 6.46 7.31
C ARG A 49 10.60 7.59 6.63
N ALA A 50 11.11 7.37 5.43
CA ALA A 50 11.98 8.33 4.77
C ALA A 50 11.20 9.61 4.46
N GLU A 51 11.58 10.70 5.14
CA GLU A 51 11.45 12.06 4.63
C GLU A 51 10.09 12.40 4.00
N TRP A 52 8.97 12.08 4.67
CA TRP A 52 7.63 12.58 4.29
C TRP A 52 7.55 14.07 4.64
N PHE A 53 8.43 14.87 4.05
CA PHE A 53 8.57 16.27 4.32
C PHE A 53 7.66 17.06 3.37
N LYS A 54 6.65 17.70 3.96
CA LYS A 54 5.98 18.92 3.52
C LYS A 54 4.99 18.86 2.36
N GLU A 55 4.93 17.81 1.55
CA GLU A 55 4.09 17.86 0.33
C GLU A 55 2.62 17.43 0.52
N ASN A 56 2.26 16.64 1.55
CA ASN A 56 0.88 16.16 1.73
C ASN A 56 0.52 15.85 3.20
N ASP A 57 0.42 16.88 4.04
CA ASP A 57 0.10 16.75 5.47
C ASP A 57 -1.19 15.94 5.74
N ASP A 58 -2.20 16.09 4.89
CA ASP A 58 -3.48 15.40 5.10
C ASP A 58 -3.36 13.90 4.84
N VAL A 59 -2.62 13.49 3.80
CA VAL A 59 -2.38 12.06 3.49
C VAL A 59 -1.63 11.40 4.63
N ILE A 60 -0.62 12.09 5.17
CA ILE A 60 0.17 11.62 6.32
C ILE A 60 -0.71 11.49 7.56
N LYS A 61 -1.58 12.45 7.84
CA LYS A 61 -2.54 12.35 8.96
C LYS A 61 -3.48 11.17 8.79
N LEU A 62 -4.00 10.95 7.58
CA LEU A 62 -4.92 9.85 7.31
C LEU A 62 -4.27 8.50 7.59
N ILE A 63 -3.08 8.23 7.01
CA ILE A 63 -2.39 6.94 7.17
C ILE A 63 -1.87 6.72 8.60
N THR A 64 -1.48 7.78 9.31
CA THR A 64 -0.98 7.67 10.70
C THR A 64 -2.09 7.60 11.74
N SER A 65 -3.31 8.05 11.42
CA SER A 65 -4.45 8.06 12.34
C SER A 65 -4.98 6.68 12.74
N ARG A 66 -4.44 5.59 12.15
CA ARG A 66 -4.98 4.21 12.24
C ARG A 66 -6.45 4.08 11.79
N PHE A 67 -6.98 5.09 11.11
CA PHE A 67 -8.33 5.07 10.55
C PHE A 67 -8.43 4.07 9.39
N LEU A 68 -7.38 3.99 8.58
CA LEU A 68 -7.27 3.00 7.51
C LEU A 68 -6.83 1.66 8.12
N ARG A 69 -7.63 0.62 7.88
CA ARG A 69 -7.22 -0.76 8.15
C ARG A 69 -6.30 -1.20 7.01
N THR A 70 -5.04 -1.45 7.34
CA THR A 70 -3.95 -1.81 6.40
C THR A 70 -3.25 -3.11 6.80
N GLU A 71 -3.86 -3.87 7.70
CA GLU A 71 -3.26 -5.02 8.36
C GLU A 71 -2.88 -6.10 7.33
N HIS A 72 -3.74 -6.33 6.33
CA HIS A 72 -3.50 -7.34 5.32
C HIS A 72 -2.43 -6.92 4.31
N ILE A 73 -2.45 -5.65 3.88
CA ILE A 73 -1.40 -5.11 3.01
C ILE A 73 -0.03 -5.15 3.72
N GLU A 74 0.03 -4.75 4.99
CA GLU A 74 1.25 -4.79 5.79
C GLU A 74 1.76 -6.21 6.02
N GLU A 75 0.86 -7.16 6.33
CA GLU A 75 1.21 -8.58 6.44
C GLU A 75 1.75 -9.11 5.11
N LEU A 76 1.17 -8.70 3.97
CA LEU A 76 1.62 -9.16 2.67
C LEU A 76 3.01 -8.62 2.33
N PHE A 77 3.27 -7.34 2.61
CA PHE A 77 4.62 -6.76 2.50
C PHE A 77 5.63 -7.47 3.41
N LYS A 78 5.22 -7.90 4.60
CA LYS A 78 6.08 -8.68 5.50
C LYS A 78 6.37 -10.07 4.93
N GLY A 79 5.37 -10.73 4.33
CA GLY A 79 5.49 -12.06 3.74
C GLY A 79 6.28 -12.11 2.44
N CYS A 80 6.32 -11.02 1.66
CA CYS A 80 6.97 -10.99 0.35
C CYS A 80 8.38 -10.37 0.32
N LYS A 81 8.99 -10.03 1.47
CA LYS A 81 10.25 -9.27 1.58
C LYS A 81 11.41 -9.79 0.73
N THR A 82 11.48 -11.09 0.47
CA THR A 82 12.54 -11.73 -0.31
C THR A 82 12.20 -11.89 -1.79
N ASN A 83 10.93 -11.81 -2.18
CA ASN A 83 10.48 -11.95 -3.55
C ASN A 83 10.33 -10.57 -4.22
N ARG A 84 11.39 -10.15 -4.93
CA ARG A 84 11.42 -8.85 -5.64
C ARG A 84 10.38 -8.75 -6.76
N ILE A 85 10.05 -9.85 -7.43
CA ILE A 85 9.05 -9.86 -8.51
C ILE A 85 7.69 -9.53 -7.91
N PHE A 86 7.33 -10.22 -6.83
CA PHE A 86 6.09 -9.99 -6.11
C PHE A 86 5.99 -8.56 -5.57
N ILE A 87 7.06 -8.04 -4.96
CA ILE A 87 7.08 -6.66 -4.45
C ILE A 87 6.79 -5.66 -5.58
N ASN A 88 7.46 -5.79 -6.73
CA ASN A 88 7.27 -4.88 -7.86
C ASN A 88 5.85 -4.95 -8.44
N ASP A 89 5.32 -6.16 -8.62
CA ASP A 89 3.96 -6.37 -9.12
C ASP A 89 2.91 -5.84 -8.12
N PHE A 90 3.16 -6.01 -6.83
CA PHE A 90 2.27 -5.52 -5.79
C PHE A 90 2.28 -3.99 -5.70
N GLU A 91 3.45 -3.36 -5.69
CA GLU A 91 3.57 -1.89 -5.71
C GLU A 91 2.88 -1.30 -6.93
N ARG A 92 3.07 -1.92 -8.12
CA ARG A 92 2.37 -1.49 -9.34
C ARG A 92 0.85 -1.59 -9.17
N CYS A 93 0.35 -2.67 -8.59
CA CYS A 93 -1.08 -2.83 -8.33
C CYS A 93 -1.61 -1.73 -7.39
N ILE A 94 -0.87 -1.40 -6.33
CA ILE A 94 -1.24 -0.33 -5.40
C ILE A 94 -1.30 1.00 -6.14
N LEU A 95 -0.25 1.35 -6.92
CA LEU A 95 -0.22 2.58 -7.72
C LEU A 95 -1.44 2.68 -8.64
N THR A 96 -1.77 1.62 -9.38
CA THR A 96 -2.93 1.65 -10.30
C THR A 96 -4.29 1.68 -9.58
N SER A 97 -4.35 1.25 -8.31
CA SER A 97 -5.60 1.20 -7.55
C SER A 97 -5.92 2.52 -6.82
N LEU A 98 -4.88 3.32 -6.57
CA LEU A 98 -4.96 4.57 -5.80
C LEU A 98 -5.00 5.84 -6.68
N VAL A 99 -4.82 5.70 -8.00
CA VAL A 99 -4.96 6.76 -9.01
C VAL A 99 -6.40 6.88 -9.48
#